data_AF-A0A524AUG4-F1
#
_entry.id   AF-A0A524AUG4-F1
#
_cell.length_a   1.000
_cell.length_b   1.000
_cell.length_c   1.000
_cell.angle_alpha   90.00
_cell.angle_beta   90.00
_cell.angle_gamma   90.00
#
_symmetry.space_group_name_H-M   'P 1'
#
loop_
_entity.id
_entity.type
_entity.pdbx_description
1 polymer ?
#
loop_
_entity_poly.entity_id
_entity_poly.type
_entity_poly.pdbx_seq_one_letter_code
_entity_poly.pdbx_strand_id
1 'polypeptide(L)' 'MTVDLKPGESQESLLRRFRKRVSESGVLSQVRKRRRYVSKSEERRRAKARRSEGPGAGNARESNEDNCQS' A
#
# COMPACT_ATOMS: atom_id res chain seq x y z
N MET A 1 -7.44 -13.75 6.19
CA MET A 1 -5.97 -13.84 6.12
C MET A 1 -5.48 -13.81 7.54
N THR A 2 -5.01 -14.94 8.07
CA THR A 2 -4.55 -15.07 9.46
C THR A 2 -3.05 -15.37 9.47
N VAL A 3 -2.34 -14.86 10.48
CA VAL A 3 -0.90 -15.10 10.65
C VAL A 3 -0.70 -15.59 12.07
N ASP A 4 -0.37 -16.87 12.20
CA ASP A 4 -0.21 -17.52 13.48
C ASP A 4 1.27 -17.56 13.90
N LEU A 5 1.50 -17.55 15.20
CA LEU A 5 2.82 -17.60 15.81
C LEU A 5 3.45 -18.98 15.59
N LYS A 6 4.67 -19.00 15.06
CA LYS A 6 5.43 -20.25 14.90
C LYS A 6 6.21 -20.57 16.19
N PRO A 7 6.43 -21.86 16.50
CA PRO A 7 7.23 -22.24 17.66
C PRO A 7 8.66 -21.69 17.53
N GLY A 8 9.15 -21.02 18.58
CA GLY A 8 10.48 -20.41 18.61
C GLY A 8 10.61 -19.09 17.83
N GLU A 9 9.51 -18.54 17.31
CA GLU A 9 9.52 -17.25 16.64
C GLU A 9 9.40 -16.08 17.62
N SER A 10 10.13 -14.99 17.35
CA SER A 10 9.98 -13.74 18.09
C SER A 10 8.74 -12.96 17.62
N GLN A 11 8.16 -12.17 18.52
CA GLN A 11 6.98 -11.35 18.23
C GLN A 11 7.21 -10.33 17.11
N GLU A 12 8.44 -9.83 16.96
CA GLU A 12 8.80 -8.92 15.87
C GLU A 12 8.74 -9.61 14.50
N SER A 13 9.22 -10.85 14.40
CA SER A 13 9.14 -11.63 13.16
C SER A 13 7.69 -11.90 12.76
N LEU A 14 6.82 -12.20 13.74
CA LEU A 14 5.38 -12.36 13.50
C LEU A 14 4.78 -11.10 12.88
N LEU A 15 5.07 -9.92 13.47
CA LEU A 15 4.56 -8.64 12.99
C LEU A 15 5.10 -8.28 11.59
N ARG A 16 6.36 -8.60 11.29
CA ARG A 16 6.92 -8.46 9.94
C ARG A 16 6.16 -9.29 8.91
N ARG A 17 5.88 -10.56 9.22
CA ARG A 17 5.08 -11.44 8.34
C ARG A 17 3.67 -10.90 8.18
N PHE A 18 3.03 -10.47 9.26
CA PHE A 18 1.70 -9.87 9.22
C PHE A 18 1.65 -8.64 8.30
N ARG A 19 2.56 -7.67 8.49
CA ARG A 19 2.66 -6.48 7.64
C ARG A 19 2.85 -6.86 6.17
N LYS A 20 3.75 -7.79 5.87
CA LYS A 20 3.98 -8.28 4.50
C LYS A 20 2.70 -8.85 3.89
N ARG A 21 1.99 -9.71 4.61
CA ARG A 21 0.72 -10.32 4.14
C ARG A 21 -0.37 -9.26 3.93
N VAL A 22 -0.50 -8.29 4.82
CA VAL A 22 -1.45 -7.18 4.67
C VAL A 22 -1.13 -6.34 3.42
N SER A 23 0.14 -6.01 3.20
CA SER A 23 0.58 -5.26 2.01
C SER A 23 0.35 -6.04 0.72
N GLU A 24 0.67 -7.34 0.69
CA GLU A 24 0.40 -8.25 -0.45
C GLU A 24 -1.09 -8.33 -0.79
N SER A 25 -1.96 -8.40 0.23
CA SER A 25 -3.41 -8.46 0.01
C SER A 25 -3.99 -7.20 -0.61
N GLY A 26 -3.28 -6.06 -0.48
CA GLY A 26 -3.72 -4.77 -0.99
C GLY A 26 -5.00 -4.24 -0.35
N VAL A 27 -5.50 -4.83 0.74
CA VAL A 27 -6.78 -4.47 1.37
C VAL A 27 -6.84 -2.98 1.74
N LEU A 28 -5.75 -2.44 2.29
CA LEU A 28 -5.65 -1.02 2.64
C LEU A 28 -5.70 -0.12 1.40
N SER A 29 -5.12 -0.55 0.27
CA SER A 29 -5.17 0.19 -0.99
C SER A 29 -6.61 0.25 -1.53
N GLN A 30 -7.35 -0.86 -1.43
CA GLN A 30 -8.76 -0.90 -1.84
C GLN A 30 -9.63 0.01 -0.98
N VAL A 31 -9.47 -0.04 0.35
CA VAL A 31 -10.19 0.84 1.28
C VAL A 31 -9.89 2.31 0.99
N ARG A 32 -8.61 2.67 0.81
CA ARG A 32 -8.19 4.04 0.45
C ARG A 32 -8.82 4.53 -0.86
N LYS A 33 -8.90 3.67 -1.88
CA LYS A 33 -9.53 3.97 -3.17
C LYS A 33 -11.05 4.16 -3.04
N ARG A 34 -11.72 3.36 -2.20
CA ARG A 34 -13.18 3.39 -2.02
C ARG A 34 -13.67 4.45 -1.04
N ARG A 35 -12.78 5.03 -0.21
CA ARG A 35 -13.13 6.02 0.83
C ARG A 35 -13.87 7.25 0.30
N ARG A 36 -13.59 7.68 -0.92
CA ARG A 36 -14.23 8.85 -1.53
C ARG A 36 -14.88 8.46 -2.84
N TYR A 37 -16.04 9.07 -3.12
CA TYR A 37 -16.66 8.97 -4.42
C TYR A 37 -15.75 9.60 -5.49
N VAL A 38 -15.59 8.88 -6.60
CA VAL A 38 -14.85 9.33 -7.78
C VAL A 38 -15.72 9.05 -8.98
N SER A 39 -15.96 10.06 -9.82
CA SER A 39 -16.74 9.88 -11.04
C SER A 39 -16.00 9.00 -12.06
N LYS A 40 -16.75 8.34 -12.95
CA LYS A 40 -16.18 7.48 -14.01
C LYS A 40 -15.17 8.23 -14.88
N SER A 41 -15.38 9.52 -15.12
CA SER A 41 -14.46 10.36 -15.91
C SER A 41 -13.13 10.57 -15.19
N GLU A 42 -13.16 10.83 -13.88
CA GLU A 42 -11.95 11.00 -13.07
C GLU A 42 -11.14 9.71 -12.95
N GLU A 43 -11.82 8.56 -12.84
CA GLU A 43 -11.16 7.26 -12.84
C GLU A 43 -10.42 6.99 -14.16
N ARG A 44 -11.06 7.24 -15.31
CA ARG A 44 -10.45 7.11 -16.64
C ARG A 44 -9.26 8.05 -16.82
N ARG A 45 -9.37 9.30 -16.36
CA ARG A 45 -8.27 10.28 -16.40
C ARG A 45 -7.05 9.79 -15.63
N ARG A 46 -7.25 9.28 -14.40
CA ARG A 46 -6.18 8.69 -13.58
C ARG A 46 -5.58 7.44 -14.21
N ALA A 47 -6.40 6.57 -14.81
CA ALA A 47 -5.91 5.38 -15.49
C ALA A 47 -5.08 5.71 -16.74
N LYS A 48 -5.51 6.71 -17.53
CA LYS A 48 -4.77 7.19 -18.70
C LYS A 48 -3.43 7.81 -18.29
N ALA A 49 -3.43 8.67 -17.28
CA ALA A 49 -2.21 9.29 -16.74
C ALA A 49 -1.19 8.23 -16.28
N ARG A 50 -1.65 7.22 -15.51
CA ARG A 50 -0.79 6.11 -15.08
C ARG A 50 -0.23 5.26 -16.23
N ARG A 51 -0.96 5.13 -17.34
CA ARG A 51 -0.50 4.40 -18.53
C ARG A 51 0.50 5.22 -19.35
N SER A 52 0.33 6.53 -19.42
CA SER A 52 1.25 7.42 -20.15
C SER A 52 2.56 7.67 -19.40
N GLU A 53 2.57 7.57 -18.06
CA GLU A 53 3.74 7.88 -17.23
C GLU A 53 4.78 6.74 -17.10
N GLY A 54 4.60 5.60 -17.79
CA GLY A 54 5.54 4.47 -17.78
C GLY A 54 5.62 3.71 -16.44
N PRO A 55 6.28 2.53 -16.40
CA PRO A 55 6.39 1.69 -15.21
C PRO A 55 7.45 2.23 -14.25
N GLY A 56 7.20 3.39 -13.64
CA GLY A 56 8.15 4.02 -12.70
C GLY A 56 7.51 4.91 -11.62
N ALA A 57 6.31 5.43 -11.85
CA ALA A 57 5.69 6.41 -10.93
C ALA A 57 5.06 5.82 -9.66
N GLY A 58 5.09 4.49 -9.48
CA GLY A 58 4.40 3.79 -8.38
C GLY A 58 5.21 3.65 -7.09
N ASN A 59 6.54 3.80 -7.14
CA ASN A 59 7.43 3.48 -6.01
C ASN A 59 8.19 4.70 -5.43
N ALA A 60 7.90 5.92 -5.87
CA ALA A 60 8.61 7.13 -5.47
C ALA A 60 7.94 7.93 -4.33
N ARG A 61 7.07 7.30 -3.52
CA ARG A 61 6.29 8.01 -2.48
C ARG A 61 6.45 7.49 -1.04
N GLU A 62 7.39 6.58 -0.78
CA GLU A 62 7.54 6.00 0.57
C GLU A 62 8.98 6.06 1.09
N SER A 63 9.60 7.22 0.91
CA SER A 63 10.85 7.61 1.58
C SER A 63 10.98 9.12 1.56
N ASN A 64 10.17 9.82 2.38
CA ASN A 64 10.39 11.18 2.87
C ASN A 64 9.17 11.67 3.66
N GLU A 65 8.93 11.11 4.85
CA GLU A 65 8.09 11.75 5.88
C GLU A 65 8.75 11.75 7.27
N ASP A 66 10.05 11.42 7.40
CA ASP A 66 10.76 11.36 8.69
C ASP A 66 11.92 12.39 8.83
N ASN A 67 11.89 13.52 8.12
CA ASN A 67 12.87 14.59 8.38
C ASN A 67 12.26 15.99 8.26
N CYS A 68 11.30 16.30 9.14
CA CYS A 68 10.89 17.67 9.42
C CYS A 68 10.32 17.79 10.83
N GLN A 69 11.02 17.23 11.83
CA GLN A 69 10.82 17.58 13.24
C GLN A 69 12.18 17.52 13.95
N SER A 70 12.98 18.58 13.80
CA SER A 70 14.01 19.03 14.74
C SER A 70 14.29 20.50 14.50
#